data_AF-A0A4Q6DSA8-F1
#
_entry.id   AF-A0A4Q6DSA8-F1
#
_cell.length_a   1.000
_cell.length_b   1.000
_cell.length_c   1.000
_cell.angle_alpha   90.00
_cell.angle_beta   90.00
_cell.angle_gamma   90.00
#
_symmetry.space_group_name_H-M   'P 1'
#
loop_
_entity.id
_entity.type
_entity.pdbx_description
1 polymer ?
#
loop_
_entity_poly.entity_id
_entity_poly.type
_entity_poly.pdbx_seq_one_letter_code
_entity_poly.pdbx_strand_id
1 'polypeptide(L)'
;MKQLLLYILLSTSPACVFAQSTPGNFISPREVYMKPNEIHQFFSQYSGEWTGEITIWLVPKNQGEKFNINCINKMILNGRFLQSSQSGRLVG
;
A
#
# COMPACT_ATOMS: atom_id res chain seq x y z
N MET A 1 -2.26 -1.62 54.97
CA MET A 1 -1.46 -1.37 53.75
C MET A 1 -2.13 -1.82 52.46
N LYS A 2 -2.82 -2.98 52.41
CA LYS A 2 -3.57 -3.43 51.22
C LYS A 2 -4.73 -2.50 50.81
N GLN A 3 -5.46 -1.96 51.79
CA GLN A 3 -6.58 -1.05 51.53
C GLN A 3 -6.13 0.30 50.94
N LEU A 4 -4.94 0.77 51.31
CA LEU A 4 -4.39 2.05 50.80
C LEU A 4 -3.91 1.91 49.35
N LEU A 5 -3.37 0.74 48.97
CA LEU A 5 -2.96 0.44 47.59
C LEU A 5 -4.16 0.28 46.64
N LEU A 6 -5.31 -0.21 47.14
CA LEU A 6 -6.52 -0.37 46.35
C LEU A 6 -7.15 0.99 45.95
N TYR A 7 -7.06 1.99 46.82
CA TYR A 7 -7.60 3.33 46.57
C TYR A 7 -6.80 4.11 45.51
N ILE A 8 -5.47 3.93 45.45
CA ILE A 8 -4.61 4.59 44.47
C ILE A 8 -4.86 4.02 43.05
N LEU A 9 -5.17 2.73 42.93
CA LEU A 9 -5.53 2.09 41.66
C LEU A 9 -6.90 2.52 41.13
N LEU A 10 -7.85 2.87 42.01
CA LEU A 10 -9.19 3.31 41.61
C LEU A 10 -9.22 4.78 41.16
N SER A 11 -8.37 5.65 41.70
CA SER A 11 -8.42 7.10 41.39
C SER A 11 -7.68 7.49 40.11
N THR A 12 -6.75 6.67 39.60
CA THR A 12 -6.00 6.95 38.37
C THR A 12 -6.72 6.50 37.09
N SER A 13 -7.79 5.72 37.21
CA SER A 13 -8.48 5.13 36.05
C SER A 13 -9.43 6.06 35.26
N PRO A 14 -10.03 7.14 35.79
CA PRO A 14 -10.98 7.93 34.99
C PRO A 14 -10.30 8.93 34.04
N ALA A 15 -9.08 9.39 34.34
CA ALA A 15 -8.43 10.46 33.56
C ALA A 15 -7.93 10.00 32.19
N CYS A 16 -7.68 8.71 31.98
CA CYS A 16 -7.23 8.19 30.69
C CYS A 16 -8.37 7.94 29.68
N VAL A 17 -9.62 7.82 30.12
CA VAL A 17 -10.76 7.48 29.24
C VAL A 17 -11.30 8.70 28.51
N PHE A 18 -11.27 9.89 29.13
CA PHE A 18 -11.77 11.13 28.51
C PHE A 18 -10.82 11.75 27.47
N ALA A 19 -9.62 11.21 27.26
CA ALA A 19 -8.68 11.70 26.26
C ALA A 19 -8.84 11.05 24.88
N GLN A 20 -9.69 10.02 24.71
CA GLN A 20 -9.71 9.20 23.49
C GLN A 20 -11.05 9.11 22.74
N SER A 21 -12.09 9.84 23.12
CA SER A 21 -13.31 9.83 22.31
C SER A 21 -14.00 11.19 22.30
N THR A 22 -13.69 11.99 21.29
CA THR A 22 -14.58 13.07 20.85
C THR A 22 -15.91 12.42 20.44
N PRO A 23 -17.05 12.73 21.07
CA PRO A 23 -18.34 12.21 20.65
C PRO A 23 -18.74 12.92 19.36
N GLY A 24 -18.81 12.17 18.26
CA GLY A 24 -19.23 12.67 16.96
C GLY A 24 -18.42 12.00 15.85
N ASN A 25 -19.09 11.66 14.74
CA ASN A 25 -18.52 11.08 13.53
C ASN A 25 -17.52 12.02 12.81
N PHE A 26 -16.51 12.50 13.51
CA PHE A 26 -15.41 13.24 12.91
C PHE A 26 -14.40 12.21 12.40
N ILE A 27 -14.57 11.77 11.14
CA ILE A 27 -13.52 11.06 10.43
C ILE A 27 -12.38 12.09 10.27
N SER A 28 -11.32 11.93 11.04
CA SER A 28 -10.15 12.78 10.94
C SER A 28 -9.56 12.66 9.52
N PRO A 29 -8.98 13.73 8.93
CA PRO A 29 -8.35 13.63 7.61
C PRO A 29 -7.37 12.46 7.49
N ARG A 30 -6.64 12.16 8.58
CA ARG A 30 -5.78 10.97 8.72
C ARG A 30 -6.54 9.67 8.40
N GLU A 31 -7.71 9.46 8.98
CA GLU A 31 -8.50 8.23 8.78
C GLU A 31 -9.04 8.11 7.35
N VAL A 32 -9.30 9.23 6.67
CA VAL A 32 -9.63 9.25 5.24
C VAL A 32 -8.43 8.81 4.40
N TYR A 33 -7.25 9.39 4.64
CA TYR A 33 -6.03 9.06 3.88
C TYR A 33 -5.47 7.65 4.17
N MET A 34 -5.88 7.02 5.28
CA MET A 34 -5.45 5.65 5.62
C MET A 34 -6.23 4.56 4.87
N LYS A 35 -7.44 4.87 4.38
CA LYS A 35 -8.29 3.91 3.66
C LYS A 35 -7.91 3.84 2.18
N PRO A 36 -8.01 2.66 1.53
CA PRO A 36 -7.86 2.56 0.08
C PRO A 36 -8.85 3.48 -0.65
N ASN A 37 -8.30 4.47 -1.35
CA ASN A 37 -9.04 5.38 -2.23
C ASN A 37 -9.16 4.83 -3.66
N GLU A 38 -9.76 5.62 -4.55
CA GLU A 38 -9.99 5.28 -5.96
C GLU A 38 -8.71 4.90 -6.72
N ILE A 39 -7.56 5.51 -6.42
CA ILE A 39 -6.27 5.19 -7.05
C ILE A 39 -5.84 3.75 -6.71
N HIS A 40 -6.06 3.32 -5.47
CA HIS A 40 -5.75 1.95 -5.06
C HIS A 40 -6.65 0.93 -5.76
N GLN A 41 -7.93 1.26 -5.96
CA GLN A 41 -8.85 0.43 -6.73
C GLN A 41 -8.43 0.36 -8.20
N PHE A 42 -8.06 1.48 -8.80
CA PHE A 42 -7.54 1.53 -10.16
C PHE A 42 -6.29 0.65 -10.32
N PHE A 43 -5.31 0.77 -9.43
CA PHE A 43 -4.11 -0.08 -9.47
C PHE A 43 -4.40 -1.56 -9.28
N SER A 44 -5.41 -1.90 -8.46
CA SER A 44 -5.79 -3.31 -8.27
C SER A 44 -6.26 -3.97 -9.57
N GLN A 45 -6.84 -3.21 -10.51
CA GLN A 45 -7.27 -3.71 -11.83
C GLN A 45 -6.09 -4.15 -12.71
N TYR A 46 -4.89 -3.59 -12.47
CA TYR A 46 -3.67 -3.94 -13.20
C TYR A 46 -2.84 -5.02 -12.50
N SER A 47 -3.29 -5.53 -11.36
CA SER A 47 -2.65 -6.64 -10.66
C SER A 47 -2.87 -7.94 -11.44
N GLY A 48 -1.80 -8.63 -11.80
CA GLY A 48 -1.86 -9.84 -12.62
C GLY A 48 -0.56 -10.12 -13.36
N GLU A 49 -0.59 -11.17 -14.17
CA GLU A 49 0.49 -11.52 -15.09
C GLU A 49 0.17 -11.01 -16.49
N TRP A 50 1.14 -10.35 -17.10
CA TRP A 50 1.03 -9.68 -18.38
C TRP A 50 2.18 -10.12 -19.28
N THR A 51 1.90 -10.31 -20.57
CA THR A 51 2.93 -10.44 -21.59
C THR A 51 3.14 -9.08 -22.23
N GLY A 52 4.37 -8.57 -22.20
CA GLY A 52 4.75 -7.30 -22.81
C GLY A 52 5.67 -7.53 -24.01
N GLU A 53 5.64 -6.61 -24.98
CA GLU A 53 6.61 -6.55 -26.07
C GLU A 53 7.47 -5.30 -25.86
N ILE A 54 8.79 -5.46 -25.79
CA ILE A 54 9.75 -4.35 -25.74
C ILE A 54 10.45 -4.31 -27.09
N THR A 55 10.53 -3.10 -27.68
CA THR A 55 11.40 -2.86 -28.83
C THR A 55 12.65 -2.11 -28.39
N ILE A 56 13.83 -2.60 -28.76
CA ILE A 56 15.12 -1.99 -28.43
C ILE A 56 15.83 -1.58 -29.71
N TRP A 57 16.40 -0.37 -29.72
CA TRP A 57 17.21 0.14 -30.83
C TRP A 57 18.66 0.26 -30.37
N LEU A 58 19.47 -0.77 -30.67
CA LEU A 58 20.89 -0.78 -30.32
C LEU A 58 21.74 0.09 -31.28
N VAL A 59 21.25 0.32 -32.50
CA VAL A 59 21.95 1.10 -33.54
C VAL A 59 21.02 2.17 -34.11
N PRO A 60 21.48 3.44 -34.29
CA PRO A 60 20.70 4.47 -34.93
C PRO A 60 20.33 4.04 -36.37
N LYS A 61 19.05 4.21 -36.75
CA LYS A 61 18.50 3.89 -38.08
C LYS A 61 18.31 2.39 -38.41
N ASN A 62 18.53 1.46 -37.49
CA ASN A 62 18.15 0.06 -37.70
C ASN A 62 16.66 -0.16 -37.34
N GLN A 63 16.04 -1.21 -37.91
CA GLN A 63 14.75 -1.69 -37.44
C GLN A 63 14.93 -2.23 -36.01
N GLY A 64 14.16 -1.71 -35.05
CA GLY A 64 14.29 -2.10 -33.65
C GLY A 64 14.00 -3.58 -33.44
N GLU A 65 14.74 -4.20 -32.54
CA GLU A 65 14.56 -5.61 -32.19
C GLU A 65 13.45 -5.76 -31.15
N LYS A 66 12.50 -6.67 -31.41
CA LYS A 66 11.36 -6.95 -30.52
C LYS A 66 11.65 -8.13 -29.62
N PHE A 67 11.37 -7.96 -28.33
CA PHE A 67 11.53 -8.97 -27.30
C PHE A 67 10.24 -9.13 -26.50
N ASN A 68 9.79 -10.36 -26.34
CA ASN A 68 8.69 -10.67 -25.43
C ASN A 68 9.23 -10.74 -23.99
N ILE A 69 8.54 -10.07 -23.08
CA ILE A 69 8.84 -10.06 -21.65
C ILE A 69 7.61 -10.48 -20.85
N ASN A 70 7.86 -11.10 -19.70
CA ASN A 70 6.83 -11.34 -18.71
C ASN A 70 6.84 -10.20 -17.70
N CYS A 71 5.65 -9.68 -17.39
CA CYS A 71 5.44 -8.62 -16.43
C CYS A 71 4.47 -9.10 -15.35
N ILE A 72 4.89 -9.07 -14.09
CA ILE A 72 4.07 -9.46 -12.94
C ILE A 72 3.80 -8.22 -12.12
N ASN A 73 2.52 -7.85 -12.08
CA ASN A 73 2.02 -6.72 -11.31
C ASN A 73 1.36 -7.25 -10.04
N LYS A 74 1.87 -6.82 -8.88
CA LYS A 74 1.37 -7.26 -7.58
C LYS A 74 1.10 -6.07 -6.67
N MET A 75 -0.09 -6.04 -6.07
CA MET A 75 -0.38 -5.10 -5.00
C MET A 75 0.37 -5.49 -3.71
N ILE A 76 1.11 -4.55 -3.12
CA ILE A 76 1.87 -4.71 -1.88
C ILE A 76 1.34 -3.75 -0.79
N LEU A 77 1.82 -3.94 0.45
CA LEU A 77 1.45 -3.13 1.61
C LEU A 77 -0.06 -3.00 1.83
N ASN A 78 -0.75 -4.15 1.81
CA ASN A 78 -2.21 -4.27 1.95
C ASN A 78 -2.98 -3.53 0.86
N GLY A 79 -2.55 -3.61 -0.40
CA GLY A 79 -3.28 -3.01 -1.51
C GLY A 79 -2.95 -1.53 -1.77
N ARG A 80 -1.85 -1.02 -1.22
CA ARG A 80 -1.52 0.42 -1.30
C ARG A 80 -0.59 0.80 -2.43
N PHE A 81 0.31 -0.10 -2.83
CA PHE A 81 1.24 0.17 -3.91
C PHE A 81 1.19 -0.97 -4.90
N LEU A 82 1.30 -0.65 -6.18
CA LEU A 82 1.49 -1.64 -7.23
C LEU A 82 2.98 -1.79 -7.48
N GLN A 83 3.51 -2.99 -7.27
CA GLN A 83 4.85 -3.36 -7.68
C GLN A 83 4.76 -4.08 -9.03
N SER A 84 5.48 -3.57 -10.02
CA SER A 84 5.64 -4.21 -11.34
C SER A 84 7.03 -4.82 -11.44
N SER A 85 7.11 -6.12 -11.73
CA SER A 85 8.36 -6.84 -11.97
C SER A 85 8.39 -7.32 -13.41
N GLN A 86 9.41 -6.92 -14.15
CA GLN A 86 9.57 -7.24 -15.58
C GLN A 86 10.78 -8.16 -15.74
N SER A 87 10.58 -9.30 -16.38
CA SER A 87 11.64 -10.28 -16.64
C SER A 87 11.58 -10.73 -18.09
N GLY A 88 12.73 -10.75 -18.75
CA GLY A 88 12.87 -11.25 -20.10
C GLY A 88 14.34 -11.33 -20.50
N ARG A 89 14.63 -12.16 -21.49
CA ARG A 89 15.97 -12.30 -22.05
C ARG A 89 16.09 -11.36 -23.25
N LEU A 90 16.77 -10.23 -23.03
CA LEU A 90 16.92 -9.18 -24.04
C LEU A 90 18.01 -9.49 -25.08
N VAL A 91 18.91 -10.43 -24.82
CA VAL A 91 19.92 -10.83 -25.81
C VAL A 91 20.29 -12.29 -25.65
N GLY A 92 20.49 -12.91 -26.82
CA GLY A 92 20.93 -14.27 -27.05
C GLY A 92 22.38 -14.49 -26.65
#